data_AF-A0A6N6Q1R8-F1
#
_entry.id   AF-A0A6N6Q1R8-F1
#
_cell.length_a   1.000
_cell.length_b   1.000
_cell.length_c   1.000
_cell.angle_alpha   90.00
_cell.angle_beta   90.00
_cell.angle_gamma   90.00
#
_symmetry.space_group_name_H-M   'P 1'
#
loop_
_entity.id
_entity.type
_entity.pdbx_description
1 polymer ?
#
loop_
_entity_poly.entity_id
_entity_poly.type
_entity_poly.pdbx_seq_one_letter_code
_entity_poly.pdbx_strand_id
1 'polypeptide(L)'
;MHSAIRHEVPWVGRRAAFTLVELLVVVAIIALLAGMLLPALARARDTARGAACIGNLRQFGVASMTYSLDYRGHLPGFRDWLYAAAKPGDLTSGTLFPYLREKPVYLCPTDARAMATKAKPLQPASTSPTFGNSHKRRDYSYAINCGICHATDLSRFIAPTKTMVFMEANLAADDYTGEVGPMLVSHSISFHHNRKGHLLFGDFHVERLGARAYDPLATTRRFWFPTEDMSGPGGMALGKGLVP
;
A
#
# COMPACT_ATOMS: atom_id res chain seq x y z
N MET A 1 58.04 -1.71 -61.78
CA MET A 1 56.62 -1.64 -61.36
C MET A 1 56.51 -0.61 -60.25
N HIS A 2 55.79 0.48 -60.53
CA HIS A 2 55.78 1.73 -59.74
C HIS A 2 55.16 1.54 -58.36
N SER A 3 55.93 1.81 -57.30
CA SER A 3 55.44 1.98 -55.94
C SER A 3 54.92 3.41 -55.80
N ALA A 4 53.59 3.56 -55.68
CA ALA A 4 52.95 4.85 -55.44
C ALA A 4 53.00 5.18 -53.94
N ILE A 5 53.80 6.20 -53.59
CA ILE A 5 53.83 6.79 -52.26
C ILE A 5 52.53 7.59 -52.08
N ARG A 6 51.60 7.08 -51.25
CA ARG A 6 50.44 7.86 -50.81
C ARG A 6 50.88 8.82 -49.71
N HIS A 7 50.79 10.12 -49.97
CA HIS A 7 50.92 11.14 -48.94
C HIS A 7 49.65 11.13 -48.06
N GLU A 8 49.77 10.65 -46.82
CA GLU A 8 48.74 10.85 -45.80
C GLU A 8 48.86 12.28 -45.27
N VAL A 9 47.83 13.10 -45.51
CA VAL A 9 47.74 14.46 -44.96
C VAL A 9 47.34 14.35 -43.49
N PRO A 10 48.16 14.80 -42.51
CA PRO A 10 47.78 14.76 -41.11
C PRO A 10 46.72 15.84 -40.86
N TRP A 11 45.52 15.41 -40.47
CA TRP A 11 44.47 16.30 -39.99
C TRP A 11 44.93 16.88 -38.64
N VAL A 12 45.64 18.01 -38.67
CA VAL A 12 45.91 18.80 -37.46
C VAL A 12 44.60 19.47 -37.06
N GLY A 13 43.73 18.70 -36.41
CA GLY A 13 42.54 19.21 -35.75
C GLY A 13 42.99 20.14 -34.64
N ARG A 14 42.73 21.45 -34.77
CA ARG A 14 42.88 22.41 -33.68
C ARG A 14 42.08 21.88 -32.50
N ARG A 15 42.77 21.43 -31.45
CA ARG A 15 42.12 21.10 -30.18
C ARG A 15 41.60 22.40 -29.60
N ALA A 16 40.30 22.63 -29.67
CA ALA A 16 39.64 23.71 -28.95
C ALA A 16 39.83 23.43 -27.45
N ALA A 17 40.66 24.23 -26.79
CA ALA A 17 40.81 24.17 -25.35
C ALA A 17 39.58 24.82 -24.71
N PHE A 18 38.83 24.04 -23.93
CA PHE A 18 37.67 24.52 -23.19
C PHE A 18 38.13 25.50 -22.11
N THR A 19 37.48 26.67 -22.01
CA THR A 19 37.80 27.63 -20.95
C THR A 19 37.13 27.20 -19.64
N LEU A 20 37.75 27.56 -18.51
CA LEU A 20 37.16 27.31 -17.18
C LEU A 20 35.80 27.99 -17.04
N VAL A 21 35.63 29.16 -17.67
CA VAL A 21 34.37 29.93 -17.67
C VAL A 21 33.27 29.18 -18.43
N GLU A 22 33.55 28.62 -19.60
CA GLU A 22 32.57 27.84 -20.37
C GLU A 22 32.09 26.62 -19.57
N LEU A 23 33.01 25.92 -18.89
CA LEU A 23 32.63 24.78 -18.05
C LEU A 23 31.77 25.22 -16.86
N LEU A 24 32.13 26.33 -16.21
CA LEU A 24 31.43 26.86 -15.03
C LEU A 24 29.99 27.29 -15.36
N VAL A 25 29.77 27.96 -16.48
CA VAL A 25 28.42 28.38 -16.91
C VAL A 25 27.55 27.17 -17.20
N VAL A 26 28.09 26.13 -17.84
CA VAL A 26 27.34 24.90 -18.15
C VAL A 26 26.89 24.18 -16.89
N VAL A 27 27.79 23.99 -15.92
CA VAL A 27 27.40 23.33 -14.65
C VAL A 27 26.44 24.19 -13.84
N ALA A 28 26.53 25.52 -13.92
CA ALA A 28 25.57 26.42 -13.28
C ALA A 28 24.16 26.28 -13.88
N ILE A 29 24.05 26.20 -15.21
CA ILE A 29 22.76 25.98 -15.89
C ILE A 29 22.20 24.59 -15.56
N ILE A 30 23.03 23.54 -15.59
CA ILE A 30 22.60 22.18 -15.21
C ILE A 30 22.11 22.14 -13.77
N ALA A 31 22.81 22.79 -12.84
CA ALA A 31 22.41 22.86 -11.44
C ALA A 31 21.05 23.57 -11.25
N LEU A 32 20.81 24.67 -11.97
CA LEU A 32 19.53 25.37 -11.96
C LEU A 32 18.38 24.48 -12.47
N LEU A 33 18.57 23.83 -13.62
CA LEU A 33 17.57 22.94 -14.21
C LEU A 33 17.31 21.73 -13.31
N ALA A 34 18.37 21.09 -12.80
CA ALA A 34 18.26 19.96 -11.88
C ALA A 34 17.52 20.34 -10.60
N GLY A 35 17.74 21.54 -10.07
CA GLY A 35 17.05 22.07 -8.90
C GLY A 35 15.54 22.12 -9.06
N MET A 36 15.03 22.40 -10.27
CA MET A 36 13.60 22.39 -10.57
C MET A 36 13.05 20.99 -10.88
N LEU A 37 13.88 20.10 -11.47
CA LEU A 37 13.50 18.75 -11.86
C LEU A 37 13.37 17.77 -10.69
N LEU A 38 14.25 17.85 -9.70
CA LEU A 38 14.27 16.94 -8.54
C LEU A 38 12.94 16.89 -7.75
N PRO A 39 12.32 18.02 -7.36
CA PRO A 39 11.04 17.98 -6.63
C PRO A 39 9.90 17.44 -7.50
N ALA A 40 9.89 17.74 -8.80
CA ALA A 40 8.90 17.19 -9.73
C ALA A 40 9.03 15.68 -9.88
N LEU A 41 10.27 15.17 -10.03
CA LEU A 41 10.55 13.74 -10.12
C LEU A 41 10.20 12.99 -8.82
N ALA A 42 10.44 13.61 -7.66
CA ALA A 42 10.05 13.03 -6.37
C ALA A 42 8.52 12.83 -6.27
N ARG A 43 7.74 13.83 -6.68
CA ARG A 43 6.26 13.74 -6.73
C ARG A 43 5.78 12.71 -7.77
N ALA A 44 6.41 12.68 -8.95
CA ALA A 44 6.06 11.71 -9.99
C ALA A 44 6.31 10.26 -9.53
N ARG A 45 7.45 10.01 -8.87
CA ARG A 45 7.78 8.71 -8.27
C ARG A 45 6.77 8.30 -7.19
N ASP A 46 6.35 9.24 -6.35
CA ASP A 46 5.36 8.95 -5.31
C ASP A 46 3.98 8.63 -5.89
N THR A 47 3.55 9.35 -6.93
CA THR A 47 2.32 9.04 -7.69
C THR A 47 2.39 7.65 -8.32
N ALA A 48 3.53 7.27 -8.91
CA ALA A 48 3.72 5.94 -9.48
C ALA A 48 3.61 4.82 -8.42
N ARG A 49 4.19 5.05 -7.23
CA ARG A 49 4.02 4.11 -6.09
C ARG A 49 2.57 4.03 -5.64
N GLY A 50 1.86 5.16 -5.60
CA GLY A 50 0.44 5.19 -5.27
C GLY A 50 -0.39 4.38 -6.27
N ALA A 51 -0.11 4.49 -7.57
CA ALA A 51 -0.76 3.67 -8.58
C ALA A 51 -0.51 2.17 -8.39
N ALA A 52 0.72 1.77 -8.04
CA ALA A 52 1.05 0.39 -7.71
C ALA A 52 0.33 -0.09 -6.43
N CYS A 53 0.24 0.76 -5.40
CA CYS A 53 -0.50 0.48 -4.17
C CYS A 53 -2.00 0.22 -4.44
N ILE A 54 -2.62 1.05 -5.29
CA ILE A 54 -4.00 0.83 -5.77
C ILE A 54 -4.12 -0.50 -6.52
N GLY A 55 -3.13 -0.84 -7.35
CA GLY A 55 -3.06 -2.12 -8.06
C GLY A 55 -3.02 -3.32 -7.10
N ASN A 56 -2.27 -3.24 -6.01
CA ASN A 56 -2.22 -4.27 -4.98
C ASN A 56 -3.59 -4.42 -4.27
N LEU A 57 -4.23 -3.31 -3.88
CA LEU A 57 -5.57 -3.36 -3.27
C LEU A 57 -6.60 -4.00 -4.20
N ARG A 58 -6.57 -3.69 -5.50
CA ARG A 58 -7.45 -4.35 -6.48
C ARG A 58 -7.18 -5.85 -6.57
N GLN A 59 -5.91 -6.27 -6.51
CA GLN A 59 -5.55 -7.69 -6.47
C GLN A 59 -6.12 -8.38 -5.22
N PHE A 60 -6.08 -7.73 -4.04
CA PHE A 60 -6.77 -8.24 -2.85
C PHE A 60 -8.27 -8.39 -3.06
N GLY A 61 -8.91 -7.39 -3.66
CA GLY A 61 -10.33 -7.47 -4.01
C GLY A 61 -10.65 -8.67 -4.91
N VAL A 62 -9.95 -8.81 -6.02
CA VAL A 62 -10.12 -9.92 -6.95
C VAL A 62 -9.87 -11.27 -6.27
N ALA A 63 -8.81 -11.37 -5.46
CA ALA A 63 -8.48 -12.58 -4.71
C ALA A 63 -9.59 -12.94 -3.70
N SER A 64 -10.10 -11.96 -2.94
CA SER A 64 -11.20 -12.16 -2.00
C SER A 64 -12.50 -12.57 -2.68
N MET A 65 -12.81 -11.99 -3.85
CA MET A 65 -13.98 -12.38 -4.63
C MET A 65 -13.84 -13.80 -5.16
N THR A 66 -12.69 -14.13 -5.74
CA THR A 66 -12.43 -15.47 -6.26
C THR A 66 -12.49 -16.51 -5.15
N TYR A 67 -11.89 -16.21 -3.98
CA TYR A 67 -12.06 -17.01 -2.77
C TYR A 67 -13.53 -17.19 -2.43
N SER A 68 -14.33 -16.13 -2.42
CA SER A 68 -15.75 -16.25 -2.07
C SER A 68 -16.52 -17.23 -2.98
N LEU A 69 -16.16 -17.31 -4.27
CA LEU A 69 -16.79 -18.26 -5.21
C LEU A 69 -16.53 -19.71 -4.80
N ASP A 70 -15.34 -20.01 -4.31
CA ASP A 70 -14.95 -21.35 -3.85
C ASP A 70 -15.51 -21.66 -2.44
N TYR A 71 -15.82 -20.63 -1.65
CA TYR A 71 -16.22 -20.74 -0.24
C TYR A 71 -17.65 -20.23 0.01
N ARG A 72 -18.60 -20.57 -0.88
CA ARG A 72 -20.06 -20.32 -0.72
C ARG A 72 -20.41 -18.85 -0.47
N GLY A 73 -19.72 -17.91 -1.11
CA GLY A 73 -19.94 -16.47 -0.98
C GLY A 73 -19.31 -15.83 0.26
N HIS A 74 -18.53 -16.57 1.05
CA HIS A 74 -17.95 -16.06 2.30
C HIS A 74 -16.54 -15.50 2.05
N LEU A 75 -16.23 -14.37 2.68
CA LEU A 75 -14.86 -13.85 2.76
C LEU A 75 -14.01 -14.69 3.73
N PRO A 76 -12.65 -14.58 3.68
CA PRO A 76 -11.81 -15.21 4.68
C PRO A 76 -12.17 -14.84 6.12
N GLY A 77 -12.04 -15.82 7.02
CA GLY A 77 -12.19 -15.62 8.46
C GLY A 77 -10.93 -15.02 9.09
N PHE A 78 -11.13 -14.10 10.01
CA PHE A 78 -10.16 -13.39 10.83
C PHE A 78 -8.87 -13.07 10.05
N ARG A 79 -7.71 -13.37 10.64
CA ARG A 79 -6.39 -13.27 10.03
C ARG A 79 -6.08 -14.32 8.95
N ASP A 80 -6.99 -15.25 8.65
CA ASP A 80 -6.70 -16.38 7.77
C ASP A 80 -6.43 -15.92 6.33
N TRP A 81 -6.85 -14.72 5.95
CA TRP A 81 -6.47 -14.11 4.67
C TRP A 81 -4.95 -13.94 4.53
N LEU A 82 -4.27 -13.67 5.64
CA LEU A 82 -2.87 -13.29 5.69
C LEU A 82 -1.95 -14.49 5.95
N TYR A 83 -2.29 -15.34 6.92
CA TYR A 83 -1.53 -16.55 7.24
C TYR A 83 -2.38 -17.54 8.03
N ALA A 84 -2.00 -18.83 8.02
CA ALA A 84 -2.63 -19.84 8.86
C ALA A 84 -2.24 -19.65 10.34
N ALA A 85 -3.17 -19.85 11.28
CA ALA A 85 -2.93 -19.67 12.72
C ALA A 85 -1.69 -20.45 13.24
N ALA A 86 -1.42 -21.63 12.68
CA ALA A 86 -0.25 -22.44 13.02
C ALA A 86 1.09 -21.93 12.46
N LYS A 87 1.06 -20.96 11.53
CA LYS A 87 2.24 -20.38 10.86
C LYS A 87 2.20 -18.84 10.83
N PRO A 88 2.20 -18.14 11.99
CA PRO A 88 2.16 -16.69 12.03
C PRO A 88 3.29 -16.04 11.22
N GLY A 89 2.93 -15.08 10.37
CA GLY A 89 3.87 -14.34 9.52
C GLY A 89 4.30 -15.06 8.24
N ASP A 90 3.92 -16.32 8.02
CA ASP A 90 4.11 -16.96 6.72
C ASP A 90 2.96 -16.61 5.78
N LEU A 91 3.14 -15.54 5.00
CA LEU A 91 2.15 -15.08 4.02
C LEU A 91 1.73 -16.16 3.03
N THR A 92 2.57 -17.16 2.77
CA THR A 92 2.25 -18.23 1.82
C THR A 92 1.22 -19.21 2.35
N SER A 93 0.97 -19.18 3.66
CA SER A 93 -0.02 -20.01 4.33
C SER A 93 -1.41 -19.36 4.42
N GLY A 94 -1.55 -18.11 3.99
CA GLY A 94 -2.83 -17.39 4.00
C GLY A 94 -3.79 -17.92 2.95
N THR A 95 -5.08 -17.90 3.25
CA THR A 95 -6.17 -18.35 2.37
C THR A 95 -6.29 -17.54 1.08
N LEU A 96 -5.81 -16.28 1.06
CA LEU A 96 -5.77 -15.49 -0.18
C LEU A 96 -4.50 -15.72 -1.02
N PHE A 97 -3.45 -16.31 -0.44
CA PHE A 97 -2.20 -16.53 -1.16
C PHE A 97 -2.34 -17.39 -2.43
N PRO A 98 -3.15 -18.46 -2.48
CA PRO A 98 -3.37 -19.24 -3.70
C PRO A 98 -3.93 -18.44 -4.88
N TYR A 99 -4.63 -17.33 -4.61
CA TYR A 99 -5.25 -16.45 -5.60
C TYR A 99 -4.37 -15.26 -5.97
N LEU A 100 -3.47 -14.83 -5.07
CA LEU A 100 -2.51 -13.75 -5.30
C LEU A 100 -1.21 -14.25 -5.93
N ARG A 101 -0.70 -15.38 -5.42
CA ARG A 101 0.54 -16.08 -5.80
C ARG A 101 1.84 -15.25 -5.77
N GLU A 102 1.80 -14.06 -5.21
CA GLU A 102 2.93 -13.14 -5.18
C GLU A 102 3.07 -12.45 -3.82
N LYS A 103 4.19 -12.69 -3.12
CA LYS A 103 4.48 -12.01 -1.84
C LYS A 103 4.57 -10.49 -1.95
N PRO A 104 5.16 -9.89 -3.01
CA PRO A 104 5.29 -8.44 -3.10
C PRO A 104 3.95 -7.68 -3.09
N VAL A 105 2.85 -8.33 -3.46
CA VAL A 105 1.51 -7.72 -3.48
C VAL A 105 1.03 -7.35 -2.08
N TYR A 106 1.52 -8.03 -1.03
CA TYR A 106 1.13 -7.75 0.35
C TYR A 106 1.70 -6.43 0.88
N LEU A 107 2.69 -5.85 0.22
CA LEU A 107 3.42 -4.70 0.73
C LEU A 107 3.28 -3.48 -0.17
N CYS A 108 2.99 -2.33 0.44
CA CYS A 108 2.99 -1.06 -0.28
C CYS A 108 4.42 -0.75 -0.73
N PRO A 109 4.67 -0.30 -1.97
CA PRO A 109 6.01 0.04 -2.44
C PRO A 109 6.71 1.11 -1.59
N THR A 110 5.96 1.99 -0.93
CA THR A 110 6.51 2.98 0.00
C THR A 110 6.97 2.32 1.30
N ASP A 111 6.16 1.45 1.88
CA ASP A 111 6.51 0.68 3.09
C ASP A 111 7.68 -0.28 2.83
N ALA A 112 7.70 -0.97 1.68
CA ALA A 112 8.80 -1.82 1.26
C ALA A 112 10.14 -1.09 1.32
N ARG A 113 10.17 0.15 0.81
CA ARG A 113 11.36 1.00 0.86
C ARG A 113 11.66 1.44 2.28
N ALA A 114 10.67 1.84 3.08
CA ALA A 114 10.86 2.27 4.46
C ALA A 114 11.42 1.14 5.34
N MET A 115 10.96 -0.09 5.19
CA MET A 115 11.46 -1.23 5.95
C MET A 115 12.86 -1.68 5.52
N ALA A 116 13.22 -1.46 4.25
CA ALA A 116 14.56 -1.72 3.73
C ALA A 116 15.63 -0.78 4.30
N THR A 117 15.29 0.45 4.72
CA THR A 117 16.28 1.44 5.21
C THR A 117 16.83 1.15 6.62
N LYS A 118 16.51 0.00 7.22
CA LYS A 118 16.79 -0.39 8.63
C LYS A 118 16.14 0.53 9.69
N ALA A 119 15.65 1.72 9.31
CA ALA A 119 14.95 2.65 10.19
C ALA A 119 13.75 1.99 10.87
N LYS A 120 13.47 2.40 12.12
CA LYS A 120 12.24 2.00 12.79
C LYS A 120 11.07 2.64 12.04
N PRO A 121 10.03 1.87 11.64
CA PRO A 121 8.83 2.45 11.06
C PRO A 121 8.23 3.50 12.00
N LEU A 122 7.62 4.54 11.43
CA LEU A 122 6.84 5.52 12.18
C LEU A 122 5.67 4.79 12.84
N GLN A 123 5.78 4.50 14.15
CA GLN A 123 4.67 3.95 14.94
C GLN A 123 3.69 5.08 15.26
N PRO A 124 2.37 4.91 15.05
CA PRO A 124 1.38 5.86 15.55
C PRO A 124 1.31 5.84 17.09
N ALA A 125 0.71 6.90 17.66
CA ALA A 125 0.66 7.16 19.10
C ALA A 125 -0.27 6.24 19.91
N SER A 126 -1.07 5.37 19.27
CA SER A 126 -1.93 4.40 19.96
C SER A 126 -1.21 3.06 20.12
N THR A 127 -1.04 2.63 21.37
CA THR A 127 -0.46 1.34 21.74
C THR A 127 -1.55 0.26 21.89
N SER A 128 -1.34 -0.89 21.22
CA SER A 128 -1.78 -2.27 21.55
C SER A 128 -3.16 -2.80 21.10
N PRO A 129 -3.29 -4.09 20.66
CA PRO A 129 -2.37 -5.21 20.89
C PRO A 129 -1.86 -5.95 19.62
N THR A 130 -0.64 -6.47 19.75
CA THR A 130 -0.07 -7.62 19.04
C THR A 130 -0.92 -8.90 19.27
N PHE A 131 -1.47 -9.49 18.20
CA PHE A 131 -1.82 -10.93 18.19
C PHE A 131 -0.74 -11.77 17.50
N GLY A 132 0.53 -11.63 17.91
CA GLY A 132 1.61 -12.58 17.60
C GLY A 132 2.97 -11.97 17.22
N ASN A 133 4.02 -12.43 17.90
CA ASN A 133 5.48 -12.33 17.67
C ASN A 133 6.15 -10.95 17.48
N SER A 134 6.63 -10.38 18.60
CA SER A 134 7.47 -9.18 18.68
C SER A 134 8.88 -9.31 18.06
N HIS A 135 9.27 -10.49 17.57
CA HIS A 135 10.62 -10.76 17.08
C HIS A 135 10.80 -10.60 15.56
N LYS A 136 9.74 -10.34 14.79
CA LYS A 136 9.82 -10.19 13.33
C LYS A 136 9.12 -8.91 12.86
N ARG A 137 9.63 -8.30 11.79
CA ARG A 137 8.99 -7.17 11.11
C ARG A 137 7.82 -7.68 10.25
N ARG A 138 6.72 -6.93 10.20
CA ARG A 138 5.61 -7.17 9.26
C ARG A 138 6.12 -7.15 7.82
N ASP A 139 5.58 -8.04 7.00
CA ASP A 139 5.86 -8.11 5.56
C ASP A 139 4.64 -7.68 4.72
N TYR A 140 3.74 -6.91 5.32
CA TYR A 140 2.49 -6.48 4.69
C TYR A 140 2.06 -5.05 5.11
N SER A 141 1.32 -4.37 4.23
CA SER A 141 0.88 -2.97 4.41
C SER A 141 -0.64 -2.80 4.39
N TYR A 142 -1.36 -3.84 4.00
CA TYR A 142 -2.82 -3.79 3.86
C TYR A 142 -3.47 -4.50 5.03
N ALA A 143 -4.65 -4.04 5.40
CA ALA A 143 -5.46 -4.68 6.41
C ALA A 143 -6.88 -4.89 5.90
N ILE A 144 -7.46 -6.02 6.28
CA ILE A 144 -8.87 -6.33 6.03
C ILE A 144 -9.73 -5.66 7.10
N ASN A 145 -10.93 -5.26 6.71
CA ASN A 145 -11.93 -4.77 7.63
C ASN A 145 -12.40 -5.91 8.57
N CYS A 146 -12.15 -5.73 9.87
CA CYS A 146 -12.50 -6.68 10.92
C CYS A 146 -14.03 -6.88 11.03
N GLY A 147 -14.82 -5.85 10.68
CA GLY A 147 -16.28 -5.93 10.66
C GLY A 147 -16.84 -6.95 9.66
N ILE A 148 -16.05 -7.40 8.69
CA ILE A 148 -16.42 -8.37 7.65
C ILE A 148 -15.50 -9.59 7.57
N CYS A 149 -14.48 -9.68 8.43
CA CYS A 149 -13.53 -10.79 8.43
C CYS A 149 -14.06 -12.01 9.19
N HIS A 150 -15.35 -12.29 9.23
CA HIS A 150 -15.87 -13.43 10.02
C HIS A 150 -16.69 -14.38 9.16
N ALA A 151 -16.12 -14.77 8.02
CA ALA A 151 -16.84 -15.51 6.99
C ALA A 151 -18.10 -14.76 6.56
N THR A 152 -17.97 -13.45 6.31
CA THR A 152 -19.12 -12.65 5.93
C THR A 152 -19.56 -13.00 4.52
N ASP A 153 -20.85 -13.30 4.38
CA ASP A 153 -21.51 -13.53 3.10
C ASP A 153 -21.64 -12.23 2.32
N LEU A 154 -20.98 -12.17 1.17
CA LEU A 154 -20.97 -11.00 0.28
C LEU A 154 -22.37 -10.61 -0.19
N SER A 155 -23.32 -11.55 -0.28
CA SER A 155 -24.69 -11.26 -0.70
C SER A 155 -25.45 -10.36 0.28
N ARG A 156 -24.95 -10.23 1.52
CA ARG A 156 -25.56 -9.40 2.56
C ARG A 156 -25.14 -7.93 2.50
N PHE A 157 -24.28 -7.54 1.57
CA PHE A 157 -23.83 -6.16 1.46
C PHE A 157 -24.96 -5.28 0.93
N ILE A 158 -25.49 -4.40 1.79
CA ILE A 158 -26.58 -3.48 1.44
C ILE A 158 -26.07 -2.32 0.59
N ALA A 159 -24.83 -1.86 0.82
CA ALA A 159 -24.20 -0.79 0.06
C ALA A 159 -22.70 -1.07 -0.17
N PRO A 160 -22.34 -1.99 -1.09
CA PRO A 160 -20.94 -2.35 -1.34
C PRO A 160 -20.04 -1.15 -1.64
N THR A 161 -20.56 -0.14 -2.34
CA THR A 161 -19.84 1.10 -2.69
C THR A 161 -19.56 2.01 -1.48
N LYS A 162 -20.04 1.67 -0.29
CA LYS A 162 -19.83 2.45 0.95
C LYS A 162 -19.20 1.63 2.06
N THR A 163 -19.09 0.31 1.90
CA THR A 163 -18.47 -0.59 2.87
C THR A 163 -17.02 -0.88 2.45
N MET A 164 -16.08 -0.43 3.27
CA MET A 164 -14.66 -0.65 3.05
C MET A 164 -14.31 -2.12 3.37
N VAL A 165 -13.52 -2.76 2.51
CA VAL A 165 -13.10 -4.16 2.63
C VAL A 165 -11.63 -4.27 3.00
N PHE A 166 -10.77 -3.52 2.30
CA PHE A 166 -9.36 -3.42 2.63
C PHE A 166 -8.94 -1.95 2.68
N MET A 167 -7.89 -1.67 3.44
CA MET A 167 -7.20 -0.39 3.35
C MET A 167 -5.69 -0.55 3.39
N GLU A 168 -5.01 0.44 2.83
CA GLU A 168 -3.62 0.71 3.15
C GLU A 168 -3.56 1.20 4.61
N ALA A 169 -3.11 0.34 5.52
CA ALA A 169 -3.19 0.55 6.95
C ALA A 169 -1.84 0.97 7.53
N ASN A 170 -1.89 1.90 8.47
CA ASN A 170 -0.75 2.23 9.30
C ASN A 170 -0.67 1.23 10.46
N LEU A 171 0.09 0.16 10.23
CA LEU A 171 0.23 -0.94 11.19
C LEU A 171 1.59 -0.86 11.89
N ALA A 172 1.63 -1.27 13.15
CA ALA A 172 2.87 -1.38 13.89
C ALA A 172 3.80 -2.42 13.24
N ALA A 173 5.11 -2.29 13.42
CA ALA A 173 6.09 -3.20 12.83
C ALA A 173 5.93 -4.66 13.32
N ASP A 174 5.31 -4.82 14.49
CA ASP A 174 4.97 -6.06 15.17
C ASP A 174 3.47 -6.37 15.13
N ASP A 175 2.68 -5.62 14.35
CA ASP A 175 1.31 -6.01 14.06
C ASP A 175 1.33 -7.23 13.12
N TYR A 176 0.61 -8.28 13.53
CA TYR A 176 0.36 -9.49 12.74
C TYR A 176 -1.13 -9.76 12.57
N THR A 177 -2.01 -8.88 13.00
CA THR A 177 -3.46 -9.07 12.87
C THR A 177 -3.88 -9.04 11.41
N GLY A 178 -3.33 -8.12 10.64
CA GLY A 178 -3.81 -7.84 9.28
C GLY A 178 -5.19 -7.20 9.29
N GLU A 179 -5.60 -6.57 10.39
CA GLU A 179 -6.99 -6.14 10.59
C GLU A 179 -7.07 -4.67 11.02
N VAL A 180 -8.15 -4.04 10.57
CA VAL A 180 -8.57 -2.69 10.96
C VAL A 180 -10.05 -2.72 11.28
N GLY A 181 -10.50 -1.95 12.27
CA GLY A 181 -11.92 -1.99 12.64
C GLY A 181 -12.31 -0.84 13.54
N PRO A 182 -13.61 -0.62 13.77
CA PRO A 182 -14.11 0.49 14.58
C PRO A 182 -13.83 0.35 16.09
N MET A 183 -13.35 -0.81 16.55
CA MET A 183 -12.97 -1.06 17.95
C MET A 183 -11.55 -1.59 18.17
N LEU A 184 -10.90 -2.07 17.11
CA LEU A 184 -9.48 -2.37 17.18
C LEU A 184 -8.71 -1.07 17.10
N VAL A 185 -7.67 -0.89 17.93
CA VAL A 185 -6.87 0.35 17.96
C VAL A 185 -6.22 0.71 16.61
N SER A 186 -6.19 -0.21 15.66
CA SER A 186 -5.76 -0.03 14.27
C SER A 186 -6.91 0.58 13.45
N HIS A 187 -7.27 1.83 13.74
CA HIS A 187 -8.20 2.61 12.90
C HIS A 187 -7.47 3.43 11.82
N SER A 188 -6.15 3.46 11.81
CA SER A 188 -5.44 4.43 10.98
C SER A 188 -5.17 3.89 9.60
N ILE A 189 -5.85 4.47 8.61
CA ILE A 189 -5.39 4.50 7.23
C ILE A 189 -3.98 5.12 7.18
N SER A 190 -3.11 4.60 6.32
CA SER A 190 -1.82 5.22 6.05
C SER A 190 -1.90 6.24 4.92
N PHE A 191 -1.22 7.38 5.08
CA PHE A 191 -1.23 8.49 4.11
C PHE A 191 0.08 8.57 3.31
N HIS A 192 0.61 7.43 2.85
CA HIS A 192 1.93 7.34 2.20
C HIS A 192 2.04 8.09 0.88
N HIS A 193 0.94 8.28 0.15
CA HIS A 193 0.98 8.73 -1.25
C HIS A 193 0.41 10.14 -1.38
N ASN A 194 1.28 11.15 -1.41
CA ASN A 194 0.93 12.57 -1.46
C ASN A 194 -0.07 12.99 -0.35
N ARG A 195 0.13 12.49 0.87
CA ARG A 195 -0.77 12.67 2.04
C ARG A 195 -2.18 12.10 1.81
N LYS A 196 -2.27 11.06 0.98
CA LYS A 196 -3.49 10.30 0.74
C LYS A 196 -3.23 8.83 1.02
N GLY A 197 -4.26 8.15 1.51
CA GLY A 197 -4.33 6.70 1.67
C GLY A 197 -5.35 6.10 0.73
N HIS A 198 -5.31 4.79 0.59
CA HIS A 198 -6.16 4.04 -0.32
C HIS A 198 -7.08 3.08 0.42
N LEU A 199 -8.34 3.06 0.00
CA LEU A 199 -9.42 2.25 0.57
C LEU A 199 -10.06 1.45 -0.55
N LEU A 200 -10.16 0.13 -0.42
CA LEU A 200 -10.92 -0.71 -1.32
C LEU A 200 -12.32 -0.93 -0.76
N PHE A 201 -13.35 -0.72 -1.57
CA PHE A 201 -14.73 -0.94 -1.21
C PHE A 201 -15.29 -2.25 -1.79
N GLY A 202 -16.46 -2.67 -1.32
CA GLY A 202 -17.09 -3.95 -1.67
C GLY A 202 -17.46 -4.12 -3.14
N ASP A 203 -17.50 -3.04 -3.91
CA ASP A 203 -17.68 -3.01 -5.37
C ASP A 203 -16.34 -2.89 -6.15
N PHE A 204 -15.20 -3.09 -5.47
CA PHE A 204 -13.84 -3.04 -6.01
C PHE A 204 -13.32 -1.68 -6.46
N HIS A 205 -14.06 -0.59 -6.25
CA HIS A 205 -13.45 0.71 -6.44
C HIS A 205 -12.45 0.98 -5.31
N VAL A 206 -11.37 1.67 -5.68
CA VAL A 206 -10.37 2.13 -4.71
C VAL A 206 -10.49 3.63 -4.59
N GLU A 207 -10.84 4.12 -3.41
CA GLU A 207 -10.91 5.54 -3.11
C GLU A 207 -9.59 6.04 -2.54
N ARG A 208 -9.20 7.25 -2.93
CA ARG A 208 -7.98 7.91 -2.48
C ARG A 208 -8.31 9.11 -1.59
N LEU A 209 -8.17 8.94 -0.28
CA LEU A 209 -8.62 9.92 0.72
C LEU A 209 -7.46 10.52 1.51
N GLY A 210 -7.62 11.78 1.93
CA GLY A 210 -6.74 12.39 2.93
C GLY A 210 -7.45 12.43 4.28
N ALA A 211 -6.71 12.73 5.35
CA ALA A 211 -7.22 12.71 6.73
C ALA A 211 -8.60 13.37 6.89
N ARG A 212 -8.77 14.63 6.44
CA ARG A 212 -10.03 15.38 6.54
C ARG A 212 -11.25 14.69 5.93
N ALA A 213 -11.06 13.88 4.88
CA ALA A 213 -12.15 13.14 4.24
C ALA A 213 -12.36 11.76 4.89
N TYR A 214 -11.28 11.15 5.40
CA TYR A 214 -11.31 9.86 6.07
C TYR A 214 -11.93 9.93 7.47
N ASP A 215 -11.53 10.91 8.28
CA ASP A 215 -11.93 11.01 9.69
C ASP A 215 -13.45 10.93 9.91
N PRO A 216 -14.32 11.66 9.17
CA PRO A 216 -15.76 11.51 9.33
C PRO A 216 -16.26 10.14 8.86
N LEU A 217 -15.73 9.58 7.77
CA LEU A 217 -16.16 8.27 7.26
C LEU A 217 -15.88 7.15 8.27
N ALA A 218 -14.71 7.17 8.90
CA ALA A 218 -14.28 6.19 9.89
C ALA A 218 -15.18 6.16 11.15
N THR A 219 -16.02 7.17 11.35
CA THR A 219 -17.00 7.22 12.45
C THR A 219 -18.40 6.76 12.06
N THR A 220 -18.62 6.43 10.79
CA THR A 220 -19.92 5.95 10.29
C THR A 220 -20.01 4.43 10.35
N ARG A 221 -21.21 3.92 10.60
CA ARG A 221 -21.48 2.46 10.60
C ARG A 221 -21.31 1.88 9.21
N ARG A 222 -21.80 2.57 8.18
CA ARG A 222 -21.82 2.07 6.80
C ARG A 222 -20.43 1.81 6.22
N PHE A 223 -19.45 2.59 6.67
CA PHE A 223 -18.04 2.43 6.30
C PHE A 223 -17.48 1.07 6.73
N TRP A 224 -17.80 0.64 7.96
CA TRP A 224 -17.26 -0.59 8.54
C TRP A 224 -18.16 -1.83 8.38
N PHE A 225 -19.47 -1.65 8.27
CA PHE A 225 -20.41 -2.77 8.30
C PHE A 225 -21.25 -2.88 7.01
N PRO A 226 -21.37 -4.10 6.44
CA PRO A 226 -22.11 -4.34 5.20
C PRO A 226 -23.63 -4.34 5.41
N THR A 227 -24.07 -4.63 6.63
CA THR A 227 -25.46 -4.79 7.06
C THR A 227 -25.87 -3.72 8.07
N GLU A 228 -27.15 -3.64 8.41
CA GLU A 228 -27.63 -2.85 9.57
C GLU A 228 -27.43 -3.61 10.88
N ASP A 229 -27.47 -4.93 10.81
CA ASP A 229 -27.15 -5.81 11.92
C ASP A 229 -25.65 -5.79 12.20
N MET A 230 -25.31 -5.23 13.35
CA MET A 230 -23.94 -5.16 13.89
C MET A 230 -23.76 -6.12 15.07
N SER A 231 -24.61 -7.15 15.21
CA SER A 231 -24.52 -8.14 16.30
C SER A 231 -23.65 -9.36 15.94
N GLY A 232 -23.06 -9.39 14.74
CA GLY A 232 -22.16 -10.46 14.30
C GLY A 232 -20.84 -10.52 15.08
N PRO A 233 -19.95 -11.48 14.79
CA PRO A 233 -18.68 -11.65 15.51
C PRO A 233 -17.72 -10.44 15.41
N GLY A 234 -17.78 -9.67 14.32
CA GLY A 234 -17.09 -8.36 14.17
C GLY A 234 -17.87 -7.19 14.78
N GLY A 235 -19.08 -7.47 15.27
CA GLY A 235 -19.96 -6.65 16.07
C GLY A 235 -19.64 -6.73 17.56
N MET A 236 -18.35 -6.81 17.91
CA MET A 236 -17.88 -6.68 19.30
C MET A 236 -18.60 -5.47 19.91
N ALA A 237 -19.50 -5.75 20.86
CA ALA A 237 -20.54 -4.87 21.37
C ALA A 237 -20.14 -3.38 21.35
N LEU A 238 -20.54 -2.67 20.29
CA LEU A 238 -20.13 -1.28 20.10
C LEU A 238 -20.77 -0.40 21.17
N GLY A 239 -19.96 0.14 22.08
CA GLY A 239 -20.35 1.22 22.95
C GLY A 239 -20.70 2.46 22.13
N LYS A 240 -21.98 2.62 21.77
CA LYS A 240 -22.72 3.86 21.41
C LYS A 240 -22.07 4.94 20.49
N GLY A 241 -20.88 4.74 19.91
CA GLY A 241 -20.06 5.82 19.34
C GLY A 241 -20.07 6.02 17.83
N LEU A 242 -20.55 5.05 17.03
CA LEU A 242 -20.64 5.21 15.56
C LEU A 242 -21.97 5.84 15.15
N VAL A 243 -21.86 6.86 14.29
CA VAL A 243 -22.99 7.57 13.67
C VAL A 243 -23.64 6.67 12.61
N PRO A 244 -24.99 6.72 12.43
CA PRO A 244 -25.69 6.04 11.35
C PRO A 244 -25.03 6.17 9.97
#